data_AF-A0A146LR46-F1
#
_entry.id   AF-A0A146LR46-F1
#
_cell.length_a   1.000
_cell.length_b   1.000
_cell.length_c   1.000
_cell.angle_alpha   90.00
_cell.angle_beta   90.00
_cell.angle_gamma   90.00
#
_symmetry.space_group_name_H-M   'P 1'
#
loop_
_entity.id
_entity.type
_entity.pdbx_description
1 polymer ?
#
loop_
_entity_poly.entity_id
_entity_poly.type
_entity_poly.pdbx_seq_one_letter_code
_entity_poly.pdbx_strand_id
1 'polypeptide(L)'
;LRKFKIPGDQKKIEQLAKAMKRAERAMEDDEDETDAKETCSSQVAAAPASSHICDEAMRAFLSQPTSLDDMLVSSQLLNTQSSSAQNVMQKVVRRMTRFNVNLTITEAVDELEATLSHLNLEWKTNFPNVFTITTTDRRKNVLVFKANVMEVDEGTFLDFRLSKGCGLEFKRLFVTIRMMFKEMIIKN
;
A
#
# COMPACT_ATOMS: atom_id res chain seq x y z
N LEU A 1 27.05 -30.19 12.15
CA LEU A 1 25.94 -30.67 11.30
C LEU A 1 24.79 -31.19 12.18
N ARG A 2 23.87 -30.34 12.62
CA ARG A 2 22.65 -30.75 13.33
C ARG A 2 21.46 -30.37 12.46
N LYS A 3 20.77 -31.38 11.92
CA LYS A 3 19.50 -31.24 11.20
C LYS A 3 18.39 -31.01 12.23
N PHE A 4 17.80 -29.82 12.27
CA PHE A 4 16.53 -29.59 12.95
C PHE A 4 15.41 -29.86 11.95
N LYS A 5 14.69 -30.96 12.16
CA LYS A 5 13.46 -31.30 11.43
C LYS A 5 12.31 -30.89 12.34
N ILE A 6 11.61 -29.81 11.99
CA ILE A 6 10.39 -29.35 12.69
C ILE A 6 9.18 -29.99 11.99
N PRO A 7 8.46 -30.93 12.64
CA PRO A 7 7.43 -31.75 11.98
C PRO A 7 6.01 -31.16 12.15
N GLY A 8 5.82 -29.86 11.87
CA GLY A 8 4.56 -29.16 12.13
C GLY A 8 3.78 -28.66 10.90
N ASP A 9 4.45 -28.36 9.80
CA ASP A 9 3.88 -27.44 8.79
C ASP A 9 3.31 -28.09 7.53
N GLN A 10 3.40 -29.41 7.37
CA GLN A 10 2.98 -30.07 6.11
C GLN A 10 1.50 -29.85 5.77
N LYS A 11 0.61 -29.82 6.78
CA LYS A 11 -0.81 -29.55 6.57
C LYS A 11 -1.10 -28.10 6.20
N LYS A 12 -0.32 -27.15 6.73
CA LYS A 12 -0.44 -25.72 6.45
C LYS A 12 0.06 -25.42 5.03
N ILE A 13 1.17 -26.06 4.64
CA ILE A 13 1.74 -26.02 3.28
C ILE A 13 0.74 -26.59 2.26
N GLU A 14 0.10 -27.73 2.56
CA GLU A 14 -0.87 -28.36 1.66
C GLU A 14 -2.15 -27.52 1.49
N GLN A 15 -2.63 -26.89 2.57
CA GLN A 15 -3.75 -25.95 2.49
C GLN A 15 -3.40 -24.69 1.68
N LEU A 16 -2.19 -24.14 1.84
CA LEU A 16 -1.68 -23.00 1.05
C LEU A 16 -1.61 -23.35 -0.44
N ALA A 17 -1.02 -24.50 -0.78
CA ALA A 17 -0.94 -24.96 -2.16
C ALA A 17 -2.32 -25.16 -2.81
N LYS A 18 -3.28 -25.68 -2.04
CA LYS A 18 -4.67 -25.90 -2.52
C LYS A 18 -5.43 -24.59 -2.72
N ALA A 19 -5.20 -23.59 -1.87
CA ALA A 19 -5.79 -22.25 -2.01
C ALA A 19 -5.22 -21.51 -3.24
N MET A 20 -3.90 -21.58 -3.46
CA MET A 20 -3.24 -20.99 -4.63
C MET A 20 -3.78 -21.56 -5.95
N LYS A 21 -3.94 -22.89 -6.03
CA LYS A 21 -4.44 -23.57 -7.25
C LYS A 21 -5.90 -23.23 -7.58
N ARG A 22 -6.72 -22.91 -6.58
CA ARG A 22 -8.12 -22.49 -6.78
C ARG A 22 -8.21 -21.03 -7.27
N ALA A 23 -7.29 -20.17 -6.86
CA ALA A 23 -7.23 -18.78 -7.33
C ALA A 23 -6.74 -18.68 -8.78
N GLU A 24 -5.87 -19.58 -9.23
CA GLU A 24 -5.37 -19.62 -10.60
C GLU A 24 -6.47 -20.05 -11.61
N ARG A 25 -7.39 -20.95 -11.22
CA ARG A 25 -8.50 -21.41 -12.08
C ARG A 25 -9.66 -20.43 -12.21
N ALA A 26 -9.73 -19.39 -11.38
CA ALA A 26 -10.84 -18.44 -11.35
C ALA A 26 -10.55 -17.14 -12.14
N MET A 27 -9.44 -17.08 -12.89
CA MET A 27 -9.00 -15.89 -13.63
C MET A 27 -8.78 -16.15 -15.14
N GLU A 28 -9.34 -17.23 -15.71
CA GLU A 28 -9.24 -17.53 -17.15
C GLU A 28 -10.39 -16.95 -18.00
N ASP A 29 -11.36 -16.25 -17.41
CA ASP A 29 -12.43 -15.58 -18.15
C ASP A 29 -12.33 -14.06 -17.92
N ASP A 30 -11.68 -13.35 -18.84
CA ASP A 30 -11.93 -11.94 -19.23
C ASP A 30 -10.71 -11.43 -20.02
N GLU A 31 -10.64 -11.79 -21.30
CA GLU A 31 -9.97 -10.96 -22.30
C GLU A 31 -11.01 -10.00 -22.88
N ASP A 32 -10.81 -8.67 -22.78
CA ASP A 32 -10.72 -7.80 -23.96
C ASP A 32 -10.37 -6.31 -23.65
N GLU A 33 -9.52 -5.77 -24.53
CA GLU A 33 -9.64 -4.46 -25.20
C GLU A 33 -8.99 -3.12 -24.69
N THR A 34 -8.01 -2.66 -25.50
CA THR A 34 -7.55 -1.29 -25.92
C THR A 34 -7.04 -0.26 -24.89
N ASP A 35 -5.81 0.26 -24.97
CA ASP A 35 -5.12 1.16 -25.94
C ASP A 35 -5.49 2.65 -25.83
N ALA A 36 -4.53 3.47 -25.37
CA ALA A 36 -4.38 4.89 -25.75
C ALA A 36 -3.05 5.46 -25.22
N LYS A 37 -2.24 5.97 -26.15
CA LYS A 37 -1.06 6.82 -25.95
C LYS A 37 -1.48 8.28 -25.77
N GLU A 38 -0.78 9.06 -24.94
CA GLU A 38 -0.43 10.45 -25.32
C GLU A 38 0.67 11.06 -24.45
N THR A 39 1.57 11.78 -25.12
CA THR A 39 2.68 12.59 -24.62
C THR A 39 2.36 14.04 -24.96
N CYS A 40 2.59 15.02 -24.08
CA CYS A 40 3.08 16.35 -24.51
C CYS A 40 3.54 17.25 -23.34
N SER A 41 4.40 18.20 -23.67
CA SER A 41 5.32 18.97 -22.83
C SER A 41 4.84 20.40 -22.49
N SER A 42 5.49 20.96 -21.44
CA SER A 42 5.99 22.35 -21.29
C SER A 42 5.02 23.53 -21.06
N GLN A 43 5.25 24.35 -20.02
CA GLN A 43 5.90 25.69 -20.07
C GLN A 43 5.69 26.49 -18.76
N VAL A 44 6.51 27.53 -18.57
CA VAL A 44 6.91 28.20 -17.32
C VAL A 44 6.35 29.64 -17.27
N ALA A 45 5.99 30.18 -16.10
CA ALA A 45 5.94 31.63 -15.86
C ALA A 45 6.12 31.96 -14.36
N ALA A 46 6.81 33.06 -14.06
CA ALA A 46 7.38 33.39 -12.75
C ALA A 46 6.91 34.75 -12.16
N ALA A 47 6.83 34.78 -10.81
CA ALA A 47 7.11 35.90 -9.86
C ALA A 47 6.10 37.10 -9.76
N PRO A 48 5.95 37.82 -8.61
CA PRO A 48 6.99 38.12 -7.60
C PRO A 48 6.63 37.98 -6.10
N ALA A 49 7.67 38.16 -5.27
CA ALA A 49 7.80 37.77 -3.87
C ALA A 49 7.35 38.82 -2.84
N SER A 50 6.92 38.36 -1.66
CA SER A 50 7.22 38.98 -0.37
C SER A 50 7.42 37.89 0.70
N SER A 51 8.30 38.19 1.65
CA SER A 51 9.06 37.26 2.49
C SER A 51 8.25 36.60 3.62
N HIS A 52 8.17 35.27 3.63
CA HIS A 52 8.36 34.42 4.83
C HIS A 52 8.81 33.02 4.38
N ILE A 53 9.78 32.49 5.12
CA ILE A 53 10.63 31.34 4.80
C ILE A 53 9.87 30.01 5.04
N CYS A 54 9.98 29.05 4.10
CA CYS A 54 9.76 27.58 4.21
C CYS A 54 8.62 26.83 3.48
N ASP A 55 7.76 27.39 2.62
CA ASP A 55 6.58 26.62 2.12
C ASP A 55 6.50 26.24 0.61
N GLU A 56 7.44 26.67 -0.24
CA GLU A 56 7.29 26.48 -1.70
C GLU A 56 7.41 25.01 -2.16
N ALA A 57 8.29 24.23 -1.53
CA ALA A 57 8.45 22.81 -1.88
C ALA A 57 7.22 21.97 -1.47
N MET A 58 6.54 22.32 -0.38
CA MET A 58 5.32 21.64 0.08
C MET A 58 4.14 21.96 -0.86
N ARG A 59 4.07 23.19 -1.36
CA ARG A 59 2.95 23.66 -2.21
C ARG A 59 2.94 23.01 -3.60
N ALA A 60 4.12 22.70 -4.15
CA ALA A 60 4.23 21.97 -5.42
C ALA A 60 3.81 20.49 -5.32
N PHE A 61 3.77 19.89 -4.12
CA PHE A 61 3.26 18.53 -3.88
C PHE A 61 1.76 18.49 -3.54
N LEU A 62 1.13 19.65 -3.33
CA LEU A 62 -0.27 19.80 -2.93
C LEU A 62 -1.08 20.46 -4.05
N SER A 63 -1.09 19.87 -5.25
CA SER A 63 -2.02 20.23 -6.34
C SER A 63 -3.49 19.91 -6.03
N GLN A 64 -3.88 19.99 -4.75
CA GLN A 64 -5.27 20.01 -4.35
C GLN A 64 -5.75 21.46 -4.32
N PRO A 65 -6.99 21.72 -4.77
CA PRO A 65 -7.53 23.08 -4.76
C PRO A 65 -7.44 23.63 -3.34
N THR A 66 -6.79 24.80 -3.22
CA THR A 66 -6.53 25.44 -1.92
C THR A 66 -7.80 26.11 -1.36
N SER A 67 -8.90 26.07 -2.11
CA SER A 67 -10.22 26.57 -1.72
C SER A 67 -11.32 25.60 -2.15
N LEU A 68 -12.30 25.38 -1.28
CA LEU A 68 -13.52 24.63 -1.60
C LEU A 68 -14.35 25.33 -2.68
N ASP A 69 -14.26 26.65 -2.80
CA ASP A 69 -15.03 27.42 -3.77
C ASP A 69 -14.59 27.13 -5.22
N ASP A 70 -13.29 26.85 -5.44
CA ASP A 70 -12.76 26.47 -6.76
C ASP A 70 -13.25 25.08 -7.22
N MET A 71 -13.69 24.24 -6.28
CA MET A 71 -14.22 22.90 -6.56
C MET A 71 -15.69 22.93 -6.98
N LEU A 72 -16.45 23.96 -6.58
CA LEU A 72 -17.90 24.01 -6.73
C LEU A 72 -18.37 24.62 -8.07
N VAL A 73 -17.49 25.27 -8.83
CA VAL A 73 -17.85 25.95 -10.09
C VAL A 73 -18.36 24.97 -11.17
N SER A 74 -18.07 23.67 -11.06
CA SER A 74 -18.60 22.65 -11.97
C SER A 74 -19.92 21.99 -11.53
N SER A 75 -20.47 22.35 -10.38
CA SER A 75 -21.72 21.77 -9.89
C SER A 75 -22.91 22.54 -10.44
N GLN A 76 -23.45 22.07 -11.57
CA GLN A 76 -24.80 22.43 -11.99
C GLN A 76 -25.76 22.15 -10.83
N LEU A 77 -26.39 23.23 -10.37
CA LEU A 77 -27.38 23.31 -9.31
C LEU A 77 -28.38 22.15 -9.34
N LEU A 78 -28.36 21.33 -8.29
CA LEU A 78 -29.54 20.64 -7.80
C LEU A 78 -29.53 20.65 -6.27
N ASN A 79 -30.38 21.53 -5.73
CA ASN A 79 -30.83 21.59 -4.35
C ASN A 79 -30.99 20.21 -3.71
N THR A 80 -30.42 20.00 -2.52
CA THR A 80 -31.20 19.80 -1.29
C THR A 80 -30.27 19.69 -0.07
N GLN A 81 -30.77 20.22 1.03
CA GLN A 81 -30.12 20.36 2.32
C GLN A 81 -29.74 19.00 2.93
N SER A 82 -28.47 18.80 3.29
CA SER A 82 -28.09 18.14 4.54
C SER A 82 -26.59 18.29 4.82
N SER A 83 -26.32 18.83 6.00
CA SER A 83 -25.03 18.94 6.65
C SER A 83 -24.46 17.54 6.95
N SER A 84 -23.47 17.08 6.18
CA SER A 84 -22.35 16.19 6.63
C SER A 84 -21.47 15.62 5.48
N ALA A 85 -21.19 16.39 4.42
CA ALA A 85 -20.28 15.95 3.35
C ALA A 85 -18.84 15.61 3.84
N GLN A 86 -18.44 16.12 5.01
CA GLN A 86 -17.12 15.87 5.61
C GLN A 86 -16.89 14.37 5.96
N ASN A 87 -17.95 13.60 6.25
CA ASN A 87 -17.82 12.20 6.67
C ASN A 87 -17.83 11.20 5.52
N VAL A 88 -18.31 11.56 4.32
CA VAL A 88 -18.42 10.61 3.20
C VAL A 88 -17.06 10.42 2.53
N MET A 89 -16.32 11.50 2.25
CA MET A 89 -14.96 11.43 1.68
C MET A 89 -13.96 10.71 2.60
N GLN A 90 -14.04 10.91 3.91
CA GLN A 90 -13.20 10.20 4.89
C GLN A 90 -13.56 8.71 5.04
N LYS A 91 -14.81 8.34 4.76
CA LYS A 91 -15.31 6.95 4.79
C LYS A 91 -15.05 6.19 3.49
N VAL A 92 -14.63 6.90 2.43
CA VAL A 92 -14.36 6.34 1.10
C VAL A 92 -12.86 6.00 0.99
N VAL A 93 -12.59 4.69 1.06
CA VAL A 93 -11.32 3.97 0.77
C VAL A 93 -10.23 4.02 1.84
N ARG A 94 -10.41 3.22 2.90
CA ARG A 94 -9.28 2.66 3.65
C ARG A 94 -8.50 1.77 2.69
N ARG A 95 -7.19 2.03 2.48
CA ARG A 95 -6.38 1.19 1.58
C ARG A 95 -6.37 -0.23 2.12
N MET A 96 -6.74 -1.21 1.29
CA MET A 96 -6.78 -2.64 1.68
C MET A 96 -5.42 -3.18 2.09
N THR A 97 -4.33 -2.48 1.76
CA THR A 97 -2.94 -2.87 2.01
C THR A 97 -2.42 -2.36 3.35
N ARG A 98 -3.31 -2.30 4.35
CA ARG A 98 -3.05 -1.77 5.69
C ARG A 98 -3.66 -2.68 6.75
N PHE A 99 -3.00 -2.80 7.89
CA PHE A 99 -3.55 -3.48 9.07
C PHE A 99 -2.87 -3.01 10.36
N ASN A 100 -3.57 -3.20 11.48
CA ASN A 100 -3.03 -2.99 12.83
C ASN A 100 -2.65 -4.33 13.45
N VAL A 101 -1.61 -4.34 14.28
CA VAL A 101 -1.18 -5.49 15.07
C VAL A 101 -1.05 -5.11 16.54
N ASN A 102 -1.36 -6.05 17.42
CA ASN A 102 -1.20 -5.90 18.87
C ASN A 102 0.24 -6.24 19.29
N LEU A 103 1.20 -5.49 18.74
CA LEU A 103 2.63 -5.60 19.03
C LEU A 103 3.21 -4.22 19.25
N THR A 104 4.33 -4.14 19.98
CA THR A 104 5.16 -2.94 20.01
C THR A 104 5.84 -2.71 18.65
N ILE A 105 6.32 -1.49 18.38
CA ILE A 105 7.03 -1.19 17.12
C ILE A 105 8.22 -2.13 16.92
N THR A 106 9.00 -2.38 17.97
CA THR A 106 10.21 -3.22 17.89
C THR A 106 9.86 -4.66 17.54
N GLU A 107 8.84 -5.23 18.19
CA GLU A 107 8.37 -6.58 17.88
C GLU A 107 7.76 -6.68 16.48
N ALA A 108 7.02 -5.65 16.05
CA ALA A 108 6.45 -5.60 14.70
C ALA A 108 7.52 -5.50 13.61
N VAL A 109 8.61 -4.78 13.88
CA VAL A 109 9.78 -4.70 13.00
C VAL A 109 10.47 -6.06 12.90
N ASP A 110 10.76 -6.70 14.04
CA ASP A 110 11.42 -8.01 14.07
C ASP A 110 10.58 -9.07 13.33
N GLU A 111 9.27 -9.08 13.56
CA GLU A 111 8.34 -10.00 12.90
C GLU A 111 8.23 -9.72 11.40
N LEU A 112 8.29 -8.45 10.98
CA LEU A 112 8.29 -8.08 9.57
C LEU A 112 9.57 -8.56 8.89
N GLU A 113 10.74 -8.33 9.49
CA GLU A 113 12.02 -8.82 8.97
C GLU A 113 12.07 -10.35 8.88
N ALA A 114 11.57 -11.05 9.90
CA ALA A 114 11.44 -12.50 9.89
C ALA A 114 10.50 -12.98 8.76
N THR A 115 9.37 -12.30 8.56
CA THR A 115 8.42 -12.60 7.48
C THR A 115 9.03 -12.38 6.10
N LEU A 116 9.72 -11.25 5.89
CA LEU A 116 10.36 -10.93 4.62
C LEU A 116 11.50 -11.94 4.32
N SER A 117 12.26 -12.34 5.34
CA SER A 117 13.27 -13.40 5.25
C SER A 117 12.66 -14.73 4.83
N HIS A 118 11.55 -15.12 5.46
CA HIS A 118 10.86 -16.39 5.20
C HIS A 118 10.30 -16.45 3.77
N LEU A 119 9.86 -15.31 3.22
CA LEU A 119 9.35 -15.19 1.87
C LEU A 119 10.45 -15.00 0.81
N ASN A 120 11.73 -15.04 1.20
CA ASN A 120 12.88 -14.80 0.33
C ASN A 120 12.79 -13.46 -0.44
N LEU A 121 12.26 -12.42 0.22
CA LEU A 121 12.19 -11.07 -0.33
C LEU A 121 13.45 -10.31 0.06
N GLU A 122 13.92 -9.43 -0.81
CA GLU A 122 15.03 -8.52 -0.49
C GLU A 122 14.46 -7.20 0.04
N TRP A 123 15.00 -6.70 1.15
CA TRP A 123 14.61 -5.38 1.67
C TRP A 123 15.81 -4.56 2.12
N LYS A 124 15.61 -3.25 2.13
CA LYS A 124 16.53 -2.27 2.69
C LYS A 124 15.77 -1.23 3.51
N THR A 125 16.41 -0.76 4.57
CA THR A 125 15.86 0.28 5.45
C THR A 125 16.65 1.56 5.22
N ASN A 126 16.03 2.55 4.59
CA ASN A 126 16.70 3.85 4.32
C ASN A 126 16.36 4.88 5.41
N PHE A 127 15.19 4.72 6.02
CA PHE A 127 14.72 5.51 7.15
C PHE A 127 14.20 4.55 8.21
N PRO A 128 14.29 4.91 9.51
CA PRO A 128 13.74 4.09 10.58
C PRO A 128 12.29 3.69 10.29
N ASN A 129 11.96 2.41 10.51
CA ASN A 129 10.62 1.85 10.32
C ASN A 129 10.06 1.93 8.89
N VAL A 130 10.88 2.26 7.89
CA VAL A 130 10.50 2.30 6.47
C VAL A 130 11.33 1.32 5.66
N PHE A 131 10.68 0.24 5.27
CA PHE A 131 11.27 -0.85 4.49
C PHE A 131 11.00 -0.62 3.01
N THR A 132 12.03 -0.72 2.18
CA THR A 132 11.89 -0.81 0.72
C THR A 132 12.12 -2.25 0.31
N ILE A 133 11.05 -2.94 -0.07
CA ILE A 133 11.06 -4.34 -0.48
C ILE A 133 11.14 -4.41 -2.00
N THR A 134 12.08 -5.20 -2.51
CA THR A 134 12.30 -5.44 -3.93
C THR A 134 12.20 -6.92 -4.23
N THR A 135 11.49 -7.26 -5.30
CA THR A 135 11.38 -8.63 -5.81
C THR A 135 11.16 -8.59 -7.32
N THR A 136 11.13 -9.78 -7.93
CA THR A 136 10.91 -9.94 -9.37
C THR A 136 9.69 -10.81 -9.60
N ASP A 137 8.74 -10.34 -10.40
CA ASP A 137 7.55 -11.10 -10.81
C ASP A 137 7.92 -12.27 -11.74
N ARG A 138 7.01 -13.24 -11.92
CA ARG A 138 7.06 -14.33 -12.90
C ARG A 138 7.45 -13.86 -14.31
N ARG A 139 7.02 -12.66 -14.71
CA ARG A 139 7.36 -12.02 -16.00
C ARG A 139 8.76 -11.37 -16.04
N LYS A 140 9.59 -11.58 -15.01
CA LYS A 140 10.91 -10.96 -14.81
C LYS A 140 10.89 -9.43 -14.66
N ASN A 141 9.72 -8.88 -14.34
CA ASN A 141 9.57 -7.45 -14.08
C ASN A 141 9.90 -7.14 -12.62
N VAL A 142 10.58 -6.01 -12.41
CA VAL A 142 10.92 -5.55 -11.05
C VAL A 142 9.65 -5.05 -10.35
N LEU A 143 9.42 -5.56 -9.14
CA LEU A 143 8.38 -5.14 -8.22
C LEU A 143 9.03 -4.49 -7.00
N VAL A 144 8.67 -3.23 -6.72
CA VAL A 144 9.14 -2.48 -5.56
C VAL A 144 7.94 -1.94 -4.80
N PHE A 145 7.91 -2.16 -3.50
CA PHE A 145 6.93 -1.57 -2.60
C PHE A 145 7.57 -1.21 -1.27
N LYS A 146 6.92 -0.31 -0.54
CA LYS A 146 7.38 0.16 0.76
C LYS A 146 6.45 -0.31 1.87
N ALA A 147 7.00 -0.70 3.00
CA ALA A 147 6.25 -0.90 4.23
C ALA A 147 6.64 0.19 5.24
N ASN A 148 5.65 0.84 5.83
CA ASN A 148 5.84 1.80 6.92
C ASN A 148 5.22 1.22 8.20
N VAL A 149 6.01 1.18 9.27
CA VAL A 149 5.62 0.70 10.60
C VAL A 149 5.53 1.91 11.53
N MET A 150 4.34 2.16 12.09
CA MET A 150 4.08 3.33 12.93
C MET A 150 3.36 2.93 14.21
N GLU A 151 3.70 3.59 15.32
CA GLU A 151 2.94 3.46 16.57
C GLU A 151 1.55 4.08 16.40
N VAL A 152 0.55 3.43 16.98
CA VAL A 152 -0.82 3.95 17.11
C VAL A 152 -1.30 3.62 18.53
N ASP A 153 -2.29 4.36 19.04
CA ASP A 153 -2.80 4.17 20.42
C ASP A 153 -3.13 2.71 20.76
N GLU A 154 -3.62 1.95 19.78
CA GLU A 154 -3.91 0.52 19.90
C GLU A 154 -2.90 -0.33 19.11
N GLY A 155 -1.62 -0.26 19.49
CA GLY A 155 -0.56 -1.13 18.98
C GLY A 155 0.25 -0.53 17.83
N THR A 156 0.49 -1.31 16.78
CA THR A 156 1.33 -0.88 15.65
C THR A 156 0.57 -0.98 14.33
N PHE A 157 0.67 0.05 13.50
CA PHE A 157 0.06 0.12 12.18
C PHE A 157 1.09 -0.12 11.08
N LEU A 158 0.78 -1.06 10.19
CA LEU A 158 1.60 -1.38 9.02
C LEU A 158 0.88 -0.93 7.74
N ASP A 159 1.56 -0.09 6.94
CA ASP A 159 1.06 0.43 5.66
C ASP A 159 1.97 0.01 4.51
N PHE A 160 1.44 -0.78 3.58
CA PHE A 160 2.17 -1.25 2.41
C PHE A 160 1.75 -0.46 1.17
N ARG A 161 2.73 0.06 0.44
CA ARG A 161 2.53 0.93 -0.72
C ARG A 161 3.36 0.49 -1.91
N LEU A 162 2.68 0.18 -3.01
CA LEU A 162 3.33 -0.05 -4.29
C LEU A 162 4.14 1.18 -4.69
N SER A 163 5.38 0.97 -5.12
CA SER A 163 6.26 2.00 -5.67
C SER A 163 6.50 1.80 -7.17
N LYS A 164 6.73 0.56 -7.62
CA LYS A 164 6.96 0.20 -9.02
C LYS A 164 6.52 -1.25 -9.28
N GLY A 165 5.98 -1.55 -10.46
CA GLY A 165 5.68 -2.91 -10.90
C GLY A 165 4.18 -3.24 -10.91
N CYS A 166 3.85 -4.53 -11.02
CA CYS A 166 2.48 -5.01 -11.14
C CYS A 166 1.69 -4.89 -9.82
N GLY A 167 0.54 -4.22 -9.85
CA GLY A 167 -0.30 -4.02 -8.67
C GLY A 167 -1.00 -5.28 -8.16
N LEU A 168 -1.32 -6.24 -9.03
CA LEU A 168 -1.92 -7.52 -8.63
C LEU A 168 -0.92 -8.40 -7.87
N GLU A 169 0.32 -8.49 -8.36
CA GLU A 169 1.40 -9.22 -7.67
C GLU A 169 1.71 -8.61 -6.31
N PHE A 170 1.76 -7.27 -6.23
CA PHE A 170 1.88 -6.58 -4.95
C PHE A 170 0.75 -6.95 -3.98
N LYS A 171 -0.50 -6.94 -4.43
CA LYS A 171 -1.64 -7.30 -3.58
C LYS A 171 -1.57 -8.77 -3.15
N ARG A 172 -1.18 -9.69 -4.02
CA ARG A 172 -0.97 -11.11 -3.69
C ARG A 172 0.08 -11.25 -2.58
N LEU A 173 1.22 -10.59 -2.74
CA LEU A 173 2.29 -10.61 -1.74
C LEU A 173 1.87 -9.95 -0.42
N PHE A 174 1.14 -8.84 -0.47
CA PHE A 174 0.57 -8.22 0.72
C PHE A 174 -0.36 -9.18 1.47
N VAL A 175 -1.24 -9.89 0.78
CA VAL A 175 -2.13 -10.88 1.42
C VAL A 175 -1.31 -12.00 2.07
N THR A 176 -0.27 -12.49 1.40
CA THR A 176 0.66 -13.48 1.97
C THR A 176 1.34 -12.97 3.23
N ILE A 177 1.90 -11.76 3.21
CA ILE A 177 2.50 -11.12 4.40
C ILE A 177 1.46 -10.98 5.50
N ARG A 178 0.27 -10.44 5.20
CA ARG A 178 -0.81 -10.28 6.17
C ARG A 178 -1.25 -11.60 6.81
N MET A 179 -1.20 -12.71 6.06
CA MET A 179 -1.51 -14.03 6.60
C MET A 179 -0.48 -14.53 7.63
N MET A 180 0.79 -14.13 7.52
CA MET A 180 1.81 -14.42 8.53
C MET A 180 1.50 -13.71 9.85
N PHE A 181 0.93 -12.50 9.77
CA PHE A 181 0.51 -11.71 10.92
C PHE A 181 -0.88 -12.05 11.49
N LYS A 182 -1.58 -13.04 10.94
CA LYS A 182 -3.02 -13.26 11.19
C LYS A 182 -3.42 -13.30 12.66
N GLU A 183 -2.63 -13.95 13.51
CA GLU A 183 -2.91 -14.11 14.94
C GLU A 183 -2.62 -12.83 15.76
N MET A 184 -1.83 -11.90 15.20
CA MET A 184 -1.43 -10.65 15.84
C MET A 184 -2.29 -9.46 15.38
N ILE A 185 -3.12 -9.64 14.35
CA ILE A 185 -3.97 -8.58 13.78
C ILE A 185 -5.10 -8.22 14.74
N ILE A 186 -5.22 -6.93 15.04
CA ILE A 186 -6.35 -6.37 15.78
C ILE A 186 -7.58 -6.37 14.86
N LYS A 187 -8.66 -7.00 15.33
CA LYS A 187 -9.95 -7.00 14.63
C LYS A 187 -10.67 -5.70 14.98
N ASN A 188 -10.83 -4.84 13.97
CA ASN A 188 -11.71 -3.66 14.05
C ASN A 188 -13.18 -4.06 13.81
#